data_AF-A0A432K722-F1
#
_entry.id   AF-A0A432K722-F1
#
_cell.length_a   1.000
_cell.length_b   1.000
_cell.length_c   1.000
_cell.angle_alpha   90.00
_cell.angle_beta   90.00
_cell.angle_gamma   90.00
#
_symmetry.space_group_name_H-M   'P 1'
#
loop_
_entity.id
_entity.type
_entity.pdbx_description
1 polymer ?
#
loop_
_entity_poly.entity_id
_entity_poly.type
_entity_poly.pdbx_seq_one_letter_code
_entity_poly.pdbx_strand_id
1 'polypeptide(L)'
;MKFWNKDRKNEYEDGFDFLDDKSKPIIFQFGNYVDIHDYMPTELIIKHATNEFERDITVFDIIAKVIGLEHYERSVYKSKKGKYYIRTKYGFQPMVSYNKSLKLREKNSIIRELNSDILNIENENKELKQTILELKEKLEEQDQQKSSLNDIEKLNTKLENIRNQMEKFRLMYIDKKEEAKSFKSNNQKLKRILKTIKKQFENLPDEI
;
A
#
# COMPACT_ATOMS: atom_id res chain seq x y z
N MET A 1 -17.85 -49.31 21.49
CA MET A 1 -16.95 -49.34 22.66
C MET A 1 -16.76 -47.91 23.17
N LYS A 2 -17.17 -47.65 24.42
CA LYS A 2 -16.88 -46.43 25.20
C LYS A 2 -15.54 -46.63 25.94
N PHE A 3 -14.89 -45.51 26.33
CA PHE A 3 -14.14 -45.18 27.58
C PHE A 3 -13.09 -44.08 27.22
N TRP A 4 -13.34 -42.78 27.44
CA TRP A 4 -13.19 -41.92 28.64
C TRP A 4 -11.76 -41.62 29.15
N ASN A 5 -11.33 -40.37 28.90
CA ASN A 5 -10.74 -39.33 29.78
C ASN A 5 -9.55 -39.57 30.73
N LYS A 6 -8.53 -38.70 30.58
CA LYS A 6 -7.84 -37.80 31.56
C LYS A 6 -6.60 -37.20 30.84
N ASP A 7 -6.35 -35.90 30.71
CA ASP A 7 -6.39 -34.83 31.72
C ASP A 7 -6.67 -33.44 31.11
N ARG A 8 -7.48 -32.65 31.82
CA ARG A 8 -7.64 -31.18 31.71
C ARG A 8 -6.71 -30.50 32.73
N LYS A 9 -6.35 -29.23 32.46
CA LYS A 9 -5.80 -28.14 33.33
C LYS A 9 -4.45 -27.64 32.79
N ASN A 10 -4.20 -26.36 32.45
CA ASN A 10 -4.84 -25.09 32.79
C ASN A 10 -4.69 -24.09 31.63
N GLU A 11 -5.78 -23.35 31.39
CA GLU A 11 -5.80 -22.05 30.75
C GLU A 11 -4.99 -21.06 31.62
N TYR A 12 -4.08 -20.31 31.01
CA TYR A 12 -3.63 -19.02 31.54
C TYR A 12 -4.18 -17.96 30.61
N GLU A 13 -5.47 -17.66 30.81
CA GLU A 13 -6.00 -16.33 30.55
C GLU A 13 -5.41 -15.40 31.62
N ASP A 14 -4.46 -14.56 31.24
CA ASP A 14 -4.21 -13.30 31.93
C ASP A 14 -4.16 -12.23 30.84
N GLY A 15 -5.35 -11.76 30.48
CA GLY A 15 -5.52 -10.52 29.76
C GLY A 15 -5.04 -9.36 30.63
N PHE A 16 -4.13 -8.57 30.09
CA PHE A 16 -3.95 -7.20 30.50
C PHE A 16 -3.86 -6.36 29.25
N ASP A 17 -5.03 -6.02 28.73
CA ASP A 17 -5.21 -4.88 27.84
C ASP A 17 -4.96 -3.62 28.64
N PHE A 18 -3.86 -2.92 28.34
CA PHE A 18 -3.75 -1.50 28.58
C PHE A 18 -3.41 -0.84 27.24
N LEU A 19 -4.47 -0.55 26.49
CA LEU A 19 -4.46 0.59 25.57
C LEU A 19 -4.56 1.85 26.43
N ASP A 20 -3.52 2.67 26.43
CA ASP A 20 -3.75 4.10 26.30
C ASP A 20 -2.67 4.72 25.41
N ASP A 21 -3.18 5.37 24.37
CA ASP A 21 -2.47 5.96 23.25
C ASP A 21 -2.23 7.43 23.61
N LYS A 22 -1.01 7.75 24.10
CA LYS A 22 -0.34 9.08 24.12
C LYS A 22 0.83 9.10 25.10
N SER A 23 2.04 8.79 24.64
CA SER A 23 3.24 9.31 25.32
C SER A 23 4.44 9.35 24.38
N LYS A 24 4.91 10.58 24.16
CA LYS A 24 6.13 10.94 23.40
C LYS A 24 7.38 10.26 24.00
N PRO A 25 8.46 10.10 23.20
CA PRO A 25 9.67 9.43 23.67
C PRO A 25 10.44 10.33 24.63
N ILE A 26 10.92 9.79 25.74
CA ILE A 26 11.87 10.49 26.60
C ILE A 26 13.25 9.82 26.45
N ILE A 27 14.16 10.61 25.88
CA ILE A 27 15.58 10.32 25.74
C ILE A 27 16.27 10.49 27.11
N PHE A 28 16.90 9.39 27.54
CA PHE A 28 18.08 9.21 28.40
C PHE A 28 18.52 10.28 29.41
N GLN A 29 18.67 9.86 30.68
CA GLN A 29 19.78 10.29 31.57
C GLN A 29 20.02 9.20 32.66
N PHE A 30 21.27 8.76 32.79
CA PHE A 30 21.72 7.89 33.89
C PHE A 30 21.55 8.63 35.22
N GLY A 31 20.45 8.42 35.95
CA GLY A 31 20.27 9.15 37.20
C GLY A 31 18.98 8.98 37.99
N ASN A 32 17.90 8.43 37.43
CA ASN A 32 16.64 8.31 38.17
C ASN A 32 16.17 6.87 38.20
N TYR A 33 16.30 6.24 39.38
CA TYR A 33 15.50 5.08 39.76
C TYR A 33 14.04 5.45 39.46
N VAL A 34 13.43 4.80 38.48
CA VAL A 34 11.98 4.83 38.32
C VAL A 34 11.42 4.20 39.58
N ASP A 35 10.92 5.05 40.46
CA ASP A 35 10.20 4.65 41.65
C ASP A 35 9.06 3.72 41.21
N ILE A 36 9.12 2.47 41.64
CA ILE A 36 7.91 1.67 41.83
C ILE A 36 7.22 2.12 43.14
N HIS A 37 7.22 3.42 43.41
CA HIS A 37 6.24 4.02 44.29
C HIS A 37 5.06 4.35 43.39
N ASP A 38 3.97 3.63 43.58
CA ASP A 38 2.61 4.20 43.58
C ASP A 38 1.57 3.09 43.64
N TYR A 39 1.46 2.49 44.83
CA TYR A 39 0.25 2.34 45.64
C TYR A 39 0.59 1.31 46.72
N MET A 40 1.06 1.78 47.87
CA MET A 40 0.95 0.95 49.07
C MET A 40 -0.51 1.03 49.49
N PRO A 41 -1.28 -0.08 49.49
CA PRO A 41 -2.61 -0.04 50.05
C PRO A 41 -2.52 0.53 51.47
N THR A 42 -3.31 1.55 51.78
CA THR A 42 -3.31 2.20 53.10
C THR A 42 -3.54 1.21 54.23
N GLU A 43 -4.26 0.13 53.95
CA GLU A 43 -4.50 -1.03 54.81
C GLU A 43 -3.23 -1.75 55.28
N LEU A 44 -2.12 -1.62 54.55
CA LEU A 44 -0.83 -2.22 54.91
C LEU A 44 0.06 -1.26 55.70
N ILE A 45 -0.39 -0.04 55.97
CA ILE A 45 0.30 0.92 56.82
C ILE A 45 -0.09 0.67 58.27
N ILE A 46 0.91 0.48 59.11
CA ILE A 46 0.76 0.22 60.55
C ILE A 46 0.93 1.51 61.34
N LYS A 47 1.81 2.38 60.87
CA LYS A 47 2.02 3.70 61.46
C LYS A 47 2.36 4.68 60.36
N HIS A 48 1.60 5.76 60.28
CA HIS A 48 1.92 6.86 59.39
C HIS A 48 3.14 7.64 59.88
N ALA A 49 3.91 8.18 58.94
CA ALA A 49 4.96 9.15 59.21
C ALA A 49 4.37 10.35 59.98
N THR A 50 5.08 10.80 61.02
CA THR A 50 4.63 11.95 61.82
C THR A 50 5.23 13.28 61.37
N ASN A 51 6.22 13.23 60.48
CA ASN A 51 6.92 14.38 59.90
C ASN A 51 7.49 14.02 58.52
N GLU A 52 7.98 15.01 57.79
CA GLU A 52 8.51 14.86 56.42
C GLU A 52 9.78 14.01 56.32
N PHE A 53 10.45 13.77 57.46
CA PHE A 53 11.69 12.99 57.54
C PHE A 53 11.45 11.54 57.95
N GLU A 54 10.22 11.20 58.34
CA GLU A 54 9.79 9.86 58.65
C GLU A 54 9.04 9.26 57.47
N ARG A 55 9.12 7.94 57.33
CA ARG A 55 8.29 7.19 56.38
C ARG A 55 7.24 6.40 57.13
N ASP A 56 6.19 6.03 56.42
CA ASP A 56 5.21 5.07 56.90
C ASP A 56 5.88 3.73 57.26
N ILE A 57 5.53 3.21 58.43
CA ILE A 57 5.85 1.85 58.85
C ILE A 57 4.73 0.95 58.36
N THR A 58 5.10 -0.11 57.66
CA THR A 58 4.19 -0.98 56.96
C THR A 58 4.30 -2.41 57.43
N VAL A 59 3.32 -3.25 57.09
CA VAL A 59 3.36 -4.71 57.35
C VAL A 59 4.64 -5.34 56.81
N PHE A 60 5.14 -4.84 55.67
CA PHE A 60 6.41 -5.31 55.11
C PHE A 60 7.61 -5.00 56.01
N ASP A 61 7.60 -3.95 56.82
CA ASP A 61 8.69 -3.65 57.74
C ASP A 61 8.74 -4.63 58.91
N ILE A 62 7.57 -5.10 59.36
CA ILE A 62 7.49 -6.19 60.33
C ILE A 62 8.02 -7.47 59.72
N ILE A 63 7.55 -7.82 58.52
CA ILE A 63 8.00 -9.03 57.81
C ILE A 63 9.52 -8.98 57.60
N ALA A 64 10.05 -7.85 57.12
CA ALA A 64 11.49 -7.63 56.92
C ALA A 64 12.27 -7.91 58.20
N LYS A 65 11.84 -7.33 59.32
CA LYS A 65 12.49 -7.54 60.63
C LYS A 65 12.48 -9.01 61.05
N VAL A 66 11.35 -9.71 60.85
CA VAL A 66 11.22 -11.15 61.16
C VAL A 66 12.18 -12.00 60.33
N ILE A 67 12.35 -11.68 59.03
CA ILE A 67 13.25 -12.41 58.13
C ILE A 67 14.70 -11.92 58.17
N GLY A 68 15.05 -11.04 59.12
CA GLY A 68 16.42 -10.56 59.33
C GLY A 68 16.91 -9.53 58.31
N LEU A 69 15.98 -8.78 57.73
CA LEU A 69 16.24 -7.63 56.87
C LEU A 69 16.00 -6.33 57.64
N GLU A 70 16.90 -5.38 57.46
CA GLU A 70 16.80 -4.03 58.00
C GLU A 70 16.46 -3.07 56.86
N HIS A 71 15.56 -2.14 57.10
CA HIS A 71 15.28 -1.09 56.12
C HIS A 71 16.53 -0.24 55.92
N TYR A 72 16.85 0.05 54.66
CA TYR A 72 18.01 0.85 54.29
C TYR A 72 17.57 2.20 53.73
N GLU A 73 16.82 2.20 52.63
CA GLU A 73 16.33 3.42 51.98
C GLU A 73 15.14 3.10 51.08
N ARG A 74 14.12 3.97 51.00
CA ARG A 74 12.94 3.80 50.14
C ARG A 74 12.34 2.38 50.25
N SER A 75 12.33 1.61 49.17
CA SER A 75 11.87 0.22 49.10
C SER A 75 13.02 -0.81 49.21
N VAL A 76 14.21 -0.39 49.64
CA VAL A 76 15.43 -1.20 49.74
C VAL A 76 15.70 -1.62 51.19
N TYR A 77 16.02 -2.89 51.33
CA TYR A 77 16.33 -3.54 52.61
C TYR A 77 17.68 -4.24 52.53
N LYS A 78 18.39 -4.30 53.65
CA LYS A 78 19.72 -4.88 53.76
C LYS A 78 19.71 -6.02 54.76
N SER A 79 20.26 -7.15 54.36
CA SER A 79 20.49 -8.28 55.27
C SER A 79 21.71 -8.04 56.15
N LYS A 80 21.80 -8.77 57.27
CA LYS A 80 23.00 -8.80 58.14
C LYS A 80 24.29 -9.18 57.39
N LYS A 81 24.17 -9.92 56.28
CA LYS A 81 25.31 -10.30 55.40
C LYS A 81 25.66 -9.23 54.36
N GLY A 82 25.06 -8.04 54.43
CA GLY A 82 25.29 -6.94 53.50
C GLY A 82 24.61 -7.06 52.13
N LYS A 83 23.78 -8.09 51.90
CA LYS A 83 23.02 -8.24 50.65
C LYS A 83 21.79 -7.33 50.63
N TYR A 84 21.54 -6.70 49.50
CA TYR A 84 20.40 -5.80 49.28
C TYR A 84 19.21 -6.51 48.63
N TYR A 85 18.02 -6.12 49.07
CA TYR A 85 16.72 -6.64 48.65
C TYR A 85 15.80 -5.46 48.33
N ILE A 86 14.98 -5.63 47.30
CA ILE A 86 13.95 -4.67 46.92
C ILE A 86 12.61 -5.24 47.32
N ARG A 87 11.79 -4.42 47.99
CA ARG A 87 10.39 -4.71 48.25
C ARG A 87 9.61 -4.58 46.95
N THR A 88 8.88 -5.63 46.64
CA THR A 88 7.95 -5.75 45.51
C THR A 88 6.55 -6.04 46.04
N LYS A 89 5.54 -6.00 45.16
CA LYS A 89 4.17 -6.44 45.49
C LYS A 89 4.11 -7.86 46.10
N TYR A 90 5.08 -8.71 45.77
CA TYR A 90 5.12 -10.12 46.18
C TYR A 90 6.10 -10.39 47.33
N GLY A 91 6.62 -9.35 48.00
CA GLY A 91 7.61 -9.48 49.07
C GLY A 91 9.01 -9.04 48.65
N PHE A 92 10.04 -9.67 49.18
CA PHE A 92 11.43 -9.21 49.04
C PHE A 92 12.19 -9.99 47.99
N GLN A 93 12.70 -9.30 46.97
CA GLN A 93 13.52 -9.90 45.92
C GLN A 93 14.97 -9.42 46.05
N PRO A 94 15.97 -10.30 45.86
CA PRO A 94 17.37 -9.86 45.79
C PRO A 94 17.54 -8.80 44.70
N MET A 95 18.23 -7.70 45.04
CA MET A 95 18.38 -6.55 44.14
C MET A 95 19.03 -6.92 42.80
N VAL A 96 19.98 -7.85 42.82
CA VAL A 96 20.63 -8.39 41.61
C VAL A 96 19.60 -9.06 40.68
N SER A 97 18.71 -9.88 41.24
CA SER A 97 17.66 -10.56 40.48
C SER A 97 16.62 -9.58 39.94
N TYR A 98 16.24 -8.60 40.75
CA TYR A 98 15.32 -7.54 40.36
C TYR A 98 15.88 -6.73 39.16
N ASN A 99 17.11 -6.25 39.26
CA ASN A 99 17.77 -5.50 38.17
C ASN A 99 17.92 -6.33 36.89
N LYS A 100 18.20 -7.63 37.01
CA LYS A 100 18.25 -8.54 35.85
C LYS A 100 16.87 -8.65 35.19
N SER A 101 15.81 -8.75 35.98
CA SER A 101 14.44 -8.83 35.45
C SER A 101 13.99 -7.55 34.75
N LEU A 102 14.39 -6.37 35.26
CA LEU A 102 14.14 -5.09 34.61
C LEU A 102 14.81 -5.02 33.23
N LYS A 103 16.12 -5.31 33.17
CA LYS A 103 16.85 -5.35 31.90
C LYS A 103 16.24 -6.33 30.90
N LEU A 104 15.71 -7.46 31.37
CA LEU A 104 15.05 -8.44 30.52
C LEU A 104 13.72 -7.89 29.97
N ARG A 105 12.93 -7.20 30.80
CA ARG A 105 11.68 -6.55 30.37
C ARG A 105 11.93 -5.49 29.32
N GLU A 106 12.93 -4.63 29.53
CA GLU A 106 13.34 -3.60 28.55
C GLU A 106 13.70 -4.25 27.21
N LYS A 107 14.55 -5.28 27.23
CA LYS A 107 14.91 -6.02 26.01
C LYS A 107 13.70 -6.65 25.32
N ASN A 108 12.79 -7.27 26.09
CA ASN A 108 11.59 -7.87 25.53
C ASN A 108 10.64 -6.83 24.96
N SER A 109 10.56 -5.62 25.54
CA SER A 109 9.80 -4.51 24.99
C SER A 109 10.35 -4.10 23.63
N ILE A 110 11.67 -3.90 23.54
CA ILE A 110 12.35 -3.56 22.28
C ILE A 110 12.14 -4.67 21.23
N ILE A 111 12.23 -5.94 21.62
CA ILE A 111 11.97 -7.07 20.72
C ILE A 111 10.54 -7.03 20.17
N ARG A 112 9.54 -6.73 21.01
CA ARG A 112 8.14 -6.63 20.56
C ARG A 112 7.94 -5.47 19.59
N GLU A 113 8.52 -4.32 19.88
CA GLU A 113 8.47 -3.14 19.02
C GLU A 113 9.10 -3.45 17.65
N LEU A 114 10.32 -4.00 17.63
CA LEU A 114 10.98 -4.42 16.39
C LEU A 114 10.18 -5.46 15.60
N ASN A 115 9.54 -6.43 16.27
CA ASN A 115 8.68 -7.41 15.59
C ASN A 115 7.44 -6.76 14.98
N SER A 116 6.86 -5.76 15.65
CA SER A 116 5.74 -4.97 15.12
C SER A 116 6.18 -4.19 13.88
N ASP A 117 7.36 -3.56 13.92
CA ASP A 117 7.90 -2.81 12.79
C ASP A 117 8.18 -3.73 11.59
N ILE A 118 8.72 -4.93 11.83
CA ILE A 118 8.94 -5.94 10.78
C ILE A 118 7.61 -6.31 10.10
N LEU A 119 6.56 -6.59 10.88
CA LEU A 119 5.25 -6.93 10.33
C LEU A 119 4.64 -5.79 9.49
N ASN A 120 4.80 -4.54 9.94
CA ASN A 120 4.35 -3.38 9.19
C ASN A 120 5.09 -3.25 7.85
N ILE A 121 6.41 -3.38 7.86
CA ILE A 121 7.25 -3.34 6.65
C ILE A 121 6.90 -4.49 5.68
N GLU A 122 6.61 -5.69 6.19
CA GLU A 122 6.17 -6.82 5.37
C GLU A 122 4.83 -6.54 4.68
N ASN A 123 3.90 -5.89 5.37
CA ASN A 123 2.60 -5.51 4.82
C ASN A 123 2.75 -4.41 3.75
N GLU A 124 3.51 -3.35 4.03
CA GLU A 124 3.81 -2.30 3.06
C GLU A 124 4.47 -2.88 1.78
N ASN A 125 5.40 -3.82 1.94
CA ASN A 125 6.03 -4.49 0.79
C ASN A 125 5.04 -5.30 -0.05
N LYS A 126 4.02 -5.93 0.56
CA LYS A 126 2.98 -6.65 -0.18
C LYS A 126 2.11 -5.69 -0.98
N GLU A 127 1.71 -4.57 -0.38
CA GLU A 127 0.91 -3.54 -1.06
C GLU A 127 1.67 -2.92 -2.23
N LEU A 128 2.97 -2.63 -2.06
CA LEU A 128 3.82 -2.12 -3.13
C LEU A 128 3.97 -3.12 -4.28
N LYS A 129 4.14 -4.41 -3.98
CA LYS A 129 4.19 -5.46 -5.03
C LYS A 129 2.88 -5.53 -5.81
N GLN A 130 1.74 -5.43 -5.12
CA GLN A 130 0.43 -5.42 -5.77
C GLN A 130 0.26 -4.19 -6.67
N THR A 131 0.65 -3.01 -6.18
CA THR A 131 0.62 -1.77 -6.95
C THR A 131 1.48 -1.85 -8.22
N ILE A 132 2.66 -2.48 -8.13
CA ILE A 132 3.53 -2.70 -9.30
C ILE A 132 2.86 -3.59 -10.35
N LEU A 133 2.14 -4.64 -9.93
CA LEU A 133 1.41 -5.52 -10.86
C LEU A 133 0.30 -4.75 -11.58
N GLU A 134 -0.51 -4.00 -10.85
CA GLU A 134 -1.60 -3.19 -11.43
C GLU A 134 -1.08 -2.13 -12.41
N LEU A 135 0.07 -1.51 -12.11
CA LEU A 135 0.70 -0.55 -13.02
C LEU A 135 1.25 -1.21 -14.29
N LYS A 136 1.77 -2.44 -14.19
CA LYS A 136 2.21 -3.20 -15.36
C LYS A 136 1.03 -3.57 -16.27
N GLU A 137 -0.08 -4.03 -15.68
CA GLU A 137 -1.30 -4.34 -16.43
C GLU A 137 -1.83 -3.10 -17.16
N LYS A 138 -1.89 -1.95 -16.48
CA LYS A 138 -2.28 -0.67 -17.11
C LYS A 138 -1.33 -0.25 -18.25
N LEU A 139 -0.03 -0.51 -18.11
CA LEU A 139 0.93 -0.21 -19.18
C LEU A 139 0.70 -1.11 -20.40
N GLU A 140 0.46 -2.41 -20.20
CA GLU A 140 0.13 -3.34 -21.28
C GLU A 140 -1.17 -2.95 -22.00
N GLU A 141 -2.20 -2.55 -21.25
CA GLU A 141 -3.45 -2.02 -21.83
C GLU A 141 -3.19 -0.78 -22.69
N GLN A 142 -2.34 0.15 -22.22
CA GLN A 142 -1.98 1.35 -22.99
C GLN A 142 -1.20 1.01 -24.27
N ASP A 143 -0.28 0.05 -24.22
CA ASP A 143 0.46 -0.39 -25.41
C ASP A 143 -0.47 -1.06 -26.44
N GLN A 144 -1.47 -1.82 -25.99
CA GLN A 144 -2.51 -2.37 -26.88
C GLN A 144 -3.36 -1.27 -27.53
N GLN A 145 -3.72 -0.23 -26.78
CA GLN A 145 -4.42 0.94 -27.34
C GLN A 145 -3.57 1.67 -28.40
N LYS A 146 -2.26 1.79 -28.17
CA LYS A 146 -1.33 2.35 -29.16
C LYS A 146 -1.24 1.52 -30.44
N SER A 147 -1.34 0.20 -30.34
CA SER A 147 -1.43 -0.67 -31.51
C SER A 147 -2.68 -0.37 -32.35
N SER A 148 -3.80 -0.07 -31.69
CA SER A 148 -5.05 0.32 -32.35
C SER A 148 -4.94 1.68 -33.08
N LEU A 149 -4.09 2.59 -32.59
CA LEU A 149 -3.77 3.86 -33.27
C LEU A 149 -3.04 3.65 -34.61
N ASN A 150 -2.14 2.66 -34.70
CA ASN A 150 -1.50 2.31 -35.98
C ASN A 150 -2.53 1.83 -37.02
N ASP A 151 -3.64 1.24 -36.59
CA ASP A 151 -4.70 0.82 -37.51
C ASP A 151 -5.50 2.01 -38.05
N ILE A 152 -5.60 3.12 -37.29
CA ILE A 152 -6.18 4.38 -37.79
C ILE A 152 -5.30 4.97 -38.90
N GLU A 153 -3.97 4.96 -38.77
CA GLU A 153 -3.07 5.44 -39.83
C GLU A 153 -3.18 4.59 -41.11
N LYS A 154 -3.27 3.26 -40.99
CA LYS A 154 -3.52 2.36 -42.13
C LYS A 154 -4.87 2.65 -42.80
N LEU A 155 -5.91 2.99 -42.03
CA LEU A 155 -7.20 3.37 -42.58
C LEU A 155 -7.13 4.71 -43.32
N ASN A 156 -6.41 5.69 -42.78
CA ASN A 156 -6.22 6.99 -43.44
C ASN A 156 -5.48 6.85 -44.78
N THR A 157 -4.41 6.05 -44.83
CA THR A 157 -3.69 5.80 -46.10
C THR A 157 -4.56 5.09 -47.14
N LYS A 158 -5.41 4.13 -46.71
CA LYS A 158 -6.41 3.51 -47.60
C LYS A 158 -7.42 4.53 -48.12
N LEU A 159 -7.93 5.40 -47.25
CA LEU A 159 -8.91 6.43 -47.60
C LEU A 159 -8.33 7.41 -48.63
N GLU A 160 -7.07 7.84 -48.44
CA GLU A 160 -6.39 8.73 -49.36
C GLU A 160 -6.14 8.09 -50.73
N ASN A 161 -5.77 6.80 -50.75
CA ASN A 161 -5.67 6.05 -52.01
C ASN A 161 -7.01 5.96 -52.75
N ILE A 162 -8.11 5.73 -52.04
CA ILE A 162 -9.45 5.71 -52.63
C ILE A 162 -9.83 7.08 -53.20
N ARG A 163 -9.54 8.18 -52.48
CA ARG A 163 -9.75 9.54 -52.99
C ARG A 163 -8.98 9.79 -54.28
N ASN A 164 -7.71 9.42 -54.32
CA ASN A 164 -6.87 9.57 -55.51
C ASN A 164 -7.38 8.74 -56.70
N GLN A 165 -7.86 7.52 -56.46
CA GLN A 165 -8.49 6.70 -57.50
C GLN A 165 -9.78 7.35 -58.02
N MET A 166 -10.61 7.88 -57.12
CA MET A 166 -11.86 8.54 -57.47
C MET A 166 -11.62 9.79 -58.33
N GLU A 167 -10.59 10.59 -58.01
CA GLU A 167 -10.23 11.76 -58.82
C GLU A 167 -9.71 11.37 -60.21
N LYS A 168 -8.91 10.31 -60.30
CA LYS A 168 -8.50 9.75 -61.61
C LYS A 168 -9.70 9.33 -62.45
N PHE A 169 -10.66 8.62 -61.86
CA PHE A 169 -11.88 8.22 -62.58
C PHE A 169 -12.74 9.42 -63.00
N ARG A 170 -12.83 10.45 -62.15
CA ARG A 170 -13.51 11.69 -62.48
C ARG A 170 -12.89 12.38 -63.69
N LEU A 171 -11.57 12.49 -63.74
CA LEU A 171 -10.85 13.08 -64.89
C LEU A 171 -11.06 12.25 -66.16
N MET A 172 -10.91 10.92 -66.07
CA MET A 172 -11.19 10.02 -67.21
C MET A 172 -12.62 10.17 -67.74
N TYR A 173 -13.59 10.35 -66.86
CA TYR A 173 -14.98 10.57 -67.25
C TYR A 173 -15.16 11.91 -68.01
N ILE A 174 -14.51 12.98 -67.54
CA ILE A 174 -14.51 14.29 -68.22
C ILE A 174 -13.92 14.16 -69.63
N ASP A 175 -12.76 13.50 -69.75
CA ASP A 175 -12.10 13.30 -71.04
C ASP A 175 -12.98 12.52 -72.01
N LYS A 176 -13.58 11.41 -71.55
CA LYS A 176 -14.51 10.61 -72.37
C LYS A 176 -15.75 11.38 -72.78
N LYS A 177 -16.25 12.26 -71.91
CA LYS A 177 -17.37 13.14 -72.22
C LYS A 177 -17.02 14.16 -73.30
N GLU A 178 -15.81 14.72 -73.27
CA GLU A 178 -15.32 15.64 -74.31
C GLU A 178 -15.04 14.91 -75.64
N GLU A 179 -14.45 13.71 -75.60
CA GLU A 179 -14.32 12.85 -76.78
C GLU A 179 -15.67 12.60 -77.44
N ALA A 180 -16.70 12.23 -76.65
CA ALA A 180 -18.05 11.99 -77.16
C ALA A 180 -18.67 13.23 -77.82
N LYS A 181 -18.45 14.44 -77.26
CA LYS A 181 -18.89 15.69 -77.89
C LYS A 181 -18.19 15.92 -79.23
N SER A 182 -16.88 15.70 -79.30
CA SER A 182 -16.09 15.82 -80.53
C SER A 182 -16.60 14.85 -81.60
N PHE A 183 -16.79 13.57 -81.26
CA PHE A 183 -17.36 12.58 -82.17
C PHE A 183 -18.74 12.98 -82.68
N LYS A 184 -19.62 13.47 -81.81
CA LYS A 184 -20.96 13.95 -82.19
C LYS A 184 -20.89 15.11 -83.18
N SER A 185 -19.99 16.07 -82.95
CA SER A 185 -19.75 17.21 -83.84
C SER A 185 -19.24 16.77 -85.22
N ASN A 186 -18.24 15.88 -85.24
CA ASN A 186 -17.68 15.33 -86.49
C ASN A 186 -18.72 14.54 -87.28
N ASN A 187 -19.55 13.74 -86.62
CA ASN A 187 -20.62 12.98 -87.28
C ASN A 187 -21.69 13.92 -87.87
N GLN A 188 -22.04 15.03 -87.20
CA GLN A 188 -22.92 16.05 -87.77
C GLN A 188 -22.32 16.70 -89.03
N LYS A 189 -21.02 17.02 -89.03
CA LYS A 189 -20.31 17.56 -90.20
C LYS A 189 -20.36 16.57 -91.38
N LEU A 190 -20.04 15.29 -91.13
CA LEU A 190 -20.09 14.24 -92.15
C LEU A 190 -21.50 14.08 -92.74
N LYS A 191 -22.55 14.10 -91.92
CA LYS A 191 -23.95 14.07 -92.39
C LYS A 191 -24.28 15.24 -93.33
N ARG A 192 -23.76 16.44 -93.04
CA ARG A 192 -23.94 17.62 -93.92
C ARG A 192 -23.22 17.42 -95.25
N ILE A 193 -21.96 16.99 -95.23
CA ILE A 193 -21.18 16.70 -96.45
C ILE A 193 -21.89 15.64 -97.30
N LEU A 194 -22.33 14.54 -96.70
CA LEU A 194 -23.06 13.47 -97.39
C LEU A 194 -24.33 14.02 -98.07
N LYS A 195 -25.09 14.90 -97.39
CA LYS A 195 -26.28 15.53 -97.96
C LYS A 195 -25.94 16.41 -99.16
N THR A 196 -24.83 17.15 -99.10
CA THR A 196 -24.33 17.95 -100.23
C THR A 196 -23.94 17.08 -101.41
N ILE A 197 -23.19 16.00 -101.18
CA ILE A 197 -22.78 15.05 -102.23
C ILE A 197 -24.01 14.41 -102.88
N LYS A 198 -24.99 13.95 -102.09
CA LYS A 198 -26.23 13.40 -102.64
C LYS A 198 -26.96 14.38 -103.55
N LYS A 199 -27.09 15.64 -103.12
CA LYS A 199 -27.67 16.68 -103.97
C LYS A 199 -26.87 16.93 -105.25
N GLN A 200 -25.54 16.85 -105.19
CA GLN A 200 -24.72 16.98 -106.40
C GLN A 200 -24.98 15.82 -107.38
N PHE A 201 -25.14 14.60 -106.87
CA PHE A 201 -25.50 13.44 -107.69
C PHE A 201 -26.91 13.51 -108.28
N GLU A 202 -27.90 13.97 -107.52
CA GLU A 202 -29.29 14.15 -108.00
C GLU A 202 -29.42 15.23 -109.09
N ASN A 203 -28.43 16.13 -109.20
CA ASN A 203 -28.38 17.19 -110.22
C ASN A 203 -27.36 16.90 -111.34
N LEU A 204 -26.85 15.66 -111.42
CA LEU A 204 -26.09 15.25 -112.59
C LEU A 204 -27.06 15.11 -113.77
N PRO A 205 -26.75 15.67 -114.94
CA PRO A 205 -27.56 15.44 -116.14
C PRO A 205 -27.55 13.95 -116.50
N ASP A 206 -28.71 13.42 -116.88
CA ASP A 206 -28.85 12.06 -117.44
C ASP A 206 -28.15 12.01 -118.80
N GLU A 207 -26.83 11.78 -118.80
CA GLU A 207 -26.09 11.43 -120.01
C GLU A 207 -25.89 9.90 -120.04
N ILE A 208 -26.65 9.28 -120.95
CA ILE A 208 -26.27 8.05 -121.67
C ILE A 208 -25.14 8.39 -122.64
#